data_AF-A0A6G2VVI6-F1
#
_entry.id   AF-A0A6G2VVI6-F1
#
_cell.length_a   1.000
_cell.length_b   1.000
_cell.length_c   1.000
_cell.angle_alpha   90.00
_cell.angle_beta   90.00
_cell.angle_gamma   90.00
#
_symmetry.space_group_name_H-M   'P 1'
#
loop_
_entity.id
_entity.type
_entity.pdbx_description
1 polymer ?
#
loop_
_entity_poly.entity_id
_entity_poly.type
_entity_poly.pdbx_seq_one_letter_code
_entity_poly.pdbx_strand_id
1 'polypeptide(L)'
;TRHDTVVTRWAIDHPVHDLFNGLARQKWKRRSCGTGAHGQRIYDWARVEVRPWHRDDRRHWALARRSVSRPEEISYYIAYCPADTTLDELIRIAGSRWAIEECFQSAKQECGLDDYQVRRYPGWHRHMTLAMAAHA
;
A
#
# COMPACT_ATOMS: atom_id res chain seq x y z
N THR A 1 3.23 -10.64 -10.84
CA THR A 1 3.50 -9.20 -10.62
C THR A 1 5.01 -8.89 -10.66
N ARG A 2 5.74 -9.41 -11.66
CA ARG A 2 7.21 -9.28 -11.77
C ARG A 2 7.66 -8.22 -12.79
N HIS A 3 6.73 -7.42 -13.30
CA HIS A 3 6.94 -6.53 -14.45
C HIS A 3 6.57 -5.06 -14.18
N ASP A 4 6.32 -4.67 -12.93
CA ASP A 4 6.02 -3.27 -12.63
C ASP A 4 7.31 -2.45 -12.72
N THR A 5 7.39 -1.54 -13.69
CA THR A 5 8.52 -0.65 -13.92
C THR A 5 8.24 0.75 -13.39
N VAL A 6 9.30 1.44 -12.98
CA VAL A 6 9.26 2.85 -12.61
C VAL A 6 10.41 3.59 -13.25
N VAL A 7 10.15 4.83 -13.65
CA VAL A 7 11.19 5.75 -14.10
C VAL A 7 12.02 6.14 -12.89
N THR A 8 13.32 5.86 -12.94
CA THR A 8 14.26 6.25 -11.87
C THR A 8 14.62 7.73 -11.95
N ARG A 9 15.32 8.25 -10.94
CA ARG A 9 15.86 9.63 -10.97
C ARG A 9 16.73 9.95 -12.20
N TRP A 10 17.22 8.92 -12.90
CA TRP A 10 18.04 9.03 -14.11
C TRP A 10 17.21 9.02 -15.40
N ALA A 11 15.89 9.13 -15.30
CA ALA A 11 14.95 9.11 -16.43
C ALA A 11 14.98 7.80 -17.25
N ILE A 12 15.37 6.69 -16.61
CA ILE A 12 15.41 5.36 -17.21
C ILE A 12 14.38 4.47 -16.52
N ASP A 13 13.62 3.71 -17.30
CA ASP A 13 12.72 2.69 -16.80
C ASP A 13 13.50 1.57 -16.12
N HIS A 14 13.07 1.20 -14.93
CA HIS A 14 13.69 0.14 -14.16
C HIS A 14 12.64 -0.71 -13.46
N PRO A 15 12.76 -2.04 -13.47
CA PRO A 15 11.89 -2.89 -12.68
C PRO A 15 11.98 -2.50 -11.21
N VAL A 16 10.83 -2.33 -10.55
CA VAL A 16 10.80 -1.88 -9.16
C VAL A 16 11.62 -2.81 -8.26
N HIS A 17 11.58 -4.11 -8.51
CA HIS A 17 12.29 -5.09 -7.68
C HIS A 17 13.82 -4.93 -7.69
N ASP A 18 14.40 -4.51 -8.82
CA ASP A 18 15.84 -4.34 -8.96
C ASP A 18 16.34 -3.15 -8.15
N LEU A 19 15.50 -2.13 -7.98
CA LEU A 19 15.79 -0.96 -7.14
C LEU A 19 15.99 -1.32 -5.67
N PHE A 20 15.41 -2.42 -5.20
CA PHE A 20 15.46 -2.83 -3.79
C PHE A 20 16.39 -4.02 -3.54
N ASN A 21 16.59 -4.90 -4.52
CA ASN A 21 17.53 -6.02 -4.43
C ASN A 21 18.98 -5.55 -4.21
N GLY A 22 19.39 -4.46 -4.87
CA GLY A 22 20.74 -3.90 -4.74
C GLY A 22 20.96 -3.02 -3.51
N LEU A 23 19.93 -2.77 -2.69
CA LEU A 23 20.08 -1.87 -1.54
C LEU A 23 20.85 -2.54 -0.41
N ALA A 24 21.87 -1.82 0.07
CA ALA A 24 22.59 -2.22 1.27
C ALA A 24 21.65 -2.33 2.48
N ARG A 25 21.91 -3.29 3.37
CA ARG A 25 21.05 -3.64 4.52
C ARG A 25 20.69 -2.44 5.40
N GLN A 26 21.60 -1.48 5.56
CA GLN A 26 21.44 -0.24 6.32
C GLN A 26 20.37 0.73 5.78
N LYS A 27 20.00 0.61 4.50
CA LYS A 27 18.90 1.36 3.88
C LYS A 27 17.53 0.81 4.28
N TRP A 28 17.47 -0.45 4.71
CA TRP A 28 16.26 -1.05 5.27
C TRP A 28 16.12 -0.64 6.74
N LYS A 29 14.96 -0.11 7.10
CA LYS A 29 14.61 0.34 8.46
C LYS A 29 13.49 -0.53 9.01
N ARG A 30 13.74 -1.17 10.15
CA ARG A 30 12.71 -1.91 10.88
C ARG A 30 11.75 -0.95 11.56
N ARG A 31 10.48 -1.01 11.19
CA ARG A 31 9.43 -0.11 11.69
C ARG A 31 8.09 -0.83 11.74
N SER A 32 7.24 -0.39 12.65
CA SER A 32 5.85 -0.83 12.72
C SER A 32 4.99 -0.02 11.75
N CYS A 33 4.08 -0.65 11.01
CA CYS A 33 3.06 0.04 10.22
C CYS A 33 1.71 0.20 10.92
N GLY A 34 1.72 0.03 12.25
CA GLY A 34 0.55 0.15 13.12
C GLY A 34 0.25 -1.14 13.88
N THR A 35 -0.72 -1.06 14.77
CA THR A 35 -1.24 -2.23 15.49
C THR A 35 -2.12 -3.05 14.57
N GLY A 36 -2.13 -4.37 14.73
CA GLY A 36 -3.10 -5.29 14.13
C GLY A 36 -3.61 -6.27 15.19
N ALA A 37 -4.48 -7.20 14.78
CA ALA A 37 -5.10 -8.18 15.68
C ALA A 37 -4.10 -9.01 16.52
N HIS A 38 -2.88 -9.21 16.02
CA HIS A 38 -1.80 -9.94 16.70
C HIS A 38 -0.68 -9.05 17.26
N GLY A 39 -0.95 -7.76 17.50
CA GLY A 39 0.02 -6.80 18.02
C GLY A 39 0.66 -5.93 16.96
N GLN A 40 1.86 -5.39 17.22
CA GLN A 40 2.53 -4.48 16.28
C GLN A 40 2.92 -5.19 14.99
N ARG A 41 2.56 -4.60 13.84
CA ARG A 41 2.91 -5.13 12.52
C ARG A 41 4.27 -4.60 12.09
N ILE A 42 5.32 -5.29 12.50
CA ILE A 42 6.71 -4.91 12.28
C ILE A 42 7.22 -5.49 10.95
N TYR A 43 7.77 -4.62 10.10
CA TYR A 43 8.40 -5.00 8.83
C TYR A 43 9.72 -4.25 8.64
N ASP A 44 10.53 -4.74 7.72
CA ASP A 44 11.67 -3.99 7.20
C ASP A 44 11.20 -3.14 6.00
N TRP A 45 11.47 -1.84 6.04
CA TRP A 45 11.03 -0.88 5.04
C TRP A 45 12.20 -0.19 4.36
N ALA A 46 12.08 0.06 3.06
CA ALA A 46 13.00 0.91 2.32
C ALA A 46 12.20 1.83 1.39
N ARG A 47 12.78 2.99 1.06
CA ARG A 47 12.25 3.88 0.03
C ARG A 47 13.34 4.34 -0.93
N VAL A 48 12.97 4.48 -2.20
CA VAL A 48 13.82 5.03 -3.26
C VAL A 48 13.02 6.09 -3.99
N GLU A 49 13.65 7.22 -4.26
CA GLU A 49 13.03 8.29 -5.04
C GLU A 49 12.94 7.86 -6.51
N VAL A 50 11.77 8.04 -7.10
CA VAL A 50 11.46 7.68 -8.49
C VAL A 50 10.82 8.89 -9.16
N ARG A 51 10.58 8.82 -10.47
CA ARG A 51 9.88 9.83 -11.28
C ARG A 51 10.41 11.25 -11.00
N PRO A 52 11.59 11.60 -11.56
CA PRO A 52 12.29 12.84 -11.23
C PRO A 52 11.53 14.10 -11.65
N TRP A 53 10.49 13.97 -12.47
CA TRP A 53 9.68 15.08 -12.93
C TRP A 53 8.49 15.25 -11.99
N HIS A 54 8.64 16.14 -11.02
CA HIS A 54 7.62 16.51 -10.05
C HIS A 54 7.82 17.98 -9.66
N ARG A 55 6.79 18.58 -9.05
CA ARG A 55 6.90 19.94 -8.48
C ARG A 55 7.88 19.95 -7.31
N ASP A 56 8.57 21.06 -7.06
CA ASP A 56 9.58 21.18 -6.01
C ASP A 56 9.05 20.84 -4.60
N ASP A 57 7.77 21.10 -4.33
CA ASP A 57 7.08 20.80 -3.07
C ASP A 57 6.62 19.34 -2.95
N ARG A 58 6.89 18.50 -3.95
CA ARG A 58 6.38 17.13 -4.05
C ARG A 58 7.48 16.13 -4.36
N ARG A 59 7.28 14.87 -4.00
CA ARG A 59 8.19 13.77 -4.33
C ARG A 59 7.39 12.53 -4.74
N HIS A 60 8.02 11.71 -5.57
CA HIS A 60 7.54 10.35 -5.85
C HIS A 60 8.48 9.34 -5.19
N TRP A 61 7.92 8.46 -4.38
CA TRP A 61 8.65 7.39 -3.71
C TRP A 61 8.16 6.03 -4.18
N ALA A 62 9.08 5.14 -4.52
CA ALA A 62 8.84 3.72 -4.43
C ALA A 62 9.18 3.27 -3.01
N LEU A 63 8.28 2.52 -2.39
CA LEU A 63 8.52 1.88 -1.10
C LEU A 63 8.51 0.37 -1.26
N ALA A 64 9.40 -0.30 -0.55
CA ALA A 64 9.36 -1.74 -0.37
C ALA A 64 9.15 -2.07 1.11
N ARG A 65 8.26 -3.02 1.35
CA ARG A 65 8.02 -3.64 2.64
C ARG A 65 8.37 -5.11 2.50
N ARG A 66 9.21 -5.63 3.38
CA ARG A 66 9.47 -7.08 3.45
C ARG A 66 9.23 -7.66 4.83
N SER A 67 8.87 -8.94 4.89
CA SER A 67 8.76 -9.66 6.15
C SER A 67 10.11 -9.75 6.87
N VAL A 68 10.07 -9.67 8.20
CA VAL A 68 11.26 -9.86 9.04
C VAL A 68 11.73 -11.31 9.05
N SER A 69 10.78 -12.26 9.05
CA SER A 69 11.07 -13.70 9.06
C SER A 69 11.28 -14.29 7.66
N ARG A 70 10.68 -13.67 6.64
CA ARG A 70 10.73 -14.10 5.23
C ARG A 70 11.11 -12.94 4.31
N PRO A 71 12.39 -12.52 4.28
CA PRO A 71 12.82 -11.30 3.59
C PRO A 71 12.56 -11.28 2.07
N GLU A 72 12.34 -12.44 1.46
CA GLU A 72 11.94 -12.65 0.06
C GLU A 72 10.49 -12.22 -0.22
N GLU A 73 9.64 -12.13 0.80
CA GLU A 73 8.27 -11.67 0.67
C GLU A 73 8.21 -10.15 0.70
N ILE A 74 8.31 -9.54 -0.49
CA ILE A 74 8.33 -8.09 -0.67
C ILE A 74 7.01 -7.60 -1.28
N SER A 75 6.46 -6.53 -0.71
CA SER A 75 5.36 -5.75 -1.28
C SER A 75 5.87 -4.35 -1.65
N TYR A 76 5.43 -3.84 -2.80
CA TYR A 76 5.83 -2.53 -3.30
C TYR A 76 4.67 -1.53 -3.29
N TYR A 77 5.00 -0.26 -3.08
CA TYR A 77 4.05 0.85 -3.08
C TYR A 77 4.64 2.03 -3.84
N ILE A 78 3.78 2.84 -4.46
CA ILE A 78 4.12 4.15 -5.01
C ILE A 78 3.40 5.21 -4.18
N ALA A 79 4.15 6.23 -3.77
CA ALA A 79 3.61 7.37 -3.06
C ALA A 79 3.96 8.66 -3.80
N TYR A 80 2.96 9.53 -3.97
CA TYR A 80 3.14 10.92 -4.36
C TYR A 80 2.72 11.79 -3.19
N CYS A 81 3.67 12.52 -2.61
CA CYS A 81 3.48 13.21 -1.33
C CYS A 81 4.23 14.54 -1.30
N PRO A 82 3.95 15.42 -0.31
CA PRO A 82 4.81 16.55 0.01
C PRO A 82 6.29 16.15 0.17
N ALA A 83 7.20 17.06 -0.16
CA ALA A 83 8.64 16.76 -0.17
C ALA A 83 9.23 16.49 1.23
N ASP A 84 8.61 17.03 2.27
CA ASP A 84 8.96 16.87 3.68
C ASP A 84 8.37 15.60 4.33
N THR A 85 7.57 14.82 3.59
CA THR A 85 6.93 13.61 4.13
C THR A 85 7.97 12.59 4.59
N THR A 86 7.87 12.22 5.86
CA THR A 86 8.79 11.31 6.54
C THR A 86 8.55 9.86 6.12
N LEU A 87 9.55 8.99 6.35
CA LEU A 87 9.36 7.56 6.12
C LEU A 87 8.26 6.99 7.02
N ASP A 88 8.17 7.43 8.28
CA ASP A 88 7.18 6.90 9.22
C ASP A 88 5.74 7.28 8.81
N GLU A 89 5.52 8.47 8.24
CA GLU A 89 4.21 8.83 7.66
C GLU A 89 3.84 7.97 6.45
N LEU A 90 4.79 7.72 5.55
CA LEU A 90 4.57 6.84 4.40
C LEU A 90 4.24 5.41 4.87
N ILE A 91 4.94 4.91 5.88
CA ILE A 91 4.71 3.60 6.48
C ILE A 91 3.33 3.53 7.12
N ARG A 92 2.92 4.57 7.85
CA ARG A 92 1.58 4.66 8.46
C ARG A 92 0.47 4.60 7.40
N ILE A 93 0.62 5.35 6.31
CA ILE A 93 -0.35 5.36 5.20
C ILE A 93 -0.35 4.01 4.47
N ALA A 94 0.81 3.42 4.20
CA ALA A 94 0.87 2.08 3.60
C ALA A 94 0.23 1.01 4.50
N GLY A 95 0.35 1.17 5.83
CA GLY A 95 -0.25 0.30 6.84
C GLY A 95 -1.77 0.41 6.97
N SER A 96 -2.37 1.55 6.61
CA SER A 96 -3.83 1.75 6.67
C SER A 96 -4.59 0.94 5.62
N ARG A 97 -3.91 0.45 4.57
CA ARG A 97 -4.49 -0.44 3.55
C ARG A 97 -5.15 -1.68 4.17
N TRP A 98 -4.62 -2.16 5.29
CA TRP A 98 -5.19 -3.32 5.98
C TRP A 98 -6.56 -3.01 6.61
N ALA A 99 -6.74 -1.80 7.15
CA ALA A 99 -8.01 -1.39 7.73
C ALA A 99 -9.13 -1.37 6.66
N ILE A 100 -8.77 -1.11 5.40
CA ILE A 100 -9.70 -1.21 4.26
C ILE A 100 -10.14 -2.66 4.06
N GLU A 101 -9.19 -3.61 4.03
CA GLU A 101 -9.50 -5.03 3.87
C GLU A 101 -10.38 -5.54 5.03
N GLU A 102 -10.05 -5.16 6.26
CA GLU A 102 -10.83 -5.49 7.46
C GLU A 102 -12.25 -4.91 7.39
N CYS A 103 -12.39 -3.62 7.06
CA CYS A 103 -13.70 -2.99 6.84
C CYS A 103 -14.54 -3.71 5.78
N PHE A 104 -13.94 -4.15 4.67
CA PHE A 104 -14.65 -4.94 3.67
C PHE A 104 -15.07 -6.31 4.19
N GLN A 105 -14.23 -6.98 4.98
CA GLN A 105 -14.59 -8.28 5.58
C GLN A 105 -15.74 -8.14 6.58
N SER A 106 -15.74 -7.09 7.41
CA SER A 106 -16.84 -6.79 8.32
C SER A 106 -18.12 -6.44 7.56
N ALA A 107 -18.06 -5.56 6.56
CA ALA A 107 -19.24 -5.20 5.76
C ALA A 107 -19.88 -6.40 5.05
N LYS A 108 -19.09 -7.39 4.63
CA LYS A 108 -19.60 -8.67 4.11
C LYS A 108 -20.33 -9.48 5.16
N GLN A 109 -19.68 -9.70 6.31
CA GLN A 109 -20.23 -10.54 7.39
C GLN A 109 -21.45 -9.93 8.09
N GLU A 110 -21.47 -8.60 8.25
CA GLU A 110 -22.45 -7.91 9.10
C GLU A 110 -23.56 -7.24 8.30
N CYS A 111 -23.29 -6.79 7.06
CA CYS A 111 -24.23 -6.02 6.24
C CYS A 111 -24.57 -6.70 4.91
N GLY A 112 -24.11 -7.93 4.68
CA GLY A 112 -24.42 -8.69 3.48
C GLY A 112 -23.87 -8.05 2.20
N LEU A 113 -22.69 -7.41 2.28
CA LEU A 113 -22.10 -6.71 1.14
C LEU A 113 -21.95 -7.61 -0.10
N ASP A 114 -21.69 -8.91 0.08
CA ASP A 114 -21.66 -9.92 -0.99
C ASP A 114 -22.88 -10.86 -1.02
N ASP A 115 -23.88 -10.64 -0.18
CA ASP A 115 -25.13 -11.42 -0.11
C ASP A 115 -26.24 -10.83 -1.00
N TYR A 116 -25.97 -10.71 -2.30
CA TYR A 116 -26.97 -10.26 -3.28
C TYR A 116 -27.18 -11.25 -4.42
N GLN A 117 -28.41 -11.36 -4.91
CA GLN A 117 -28.77 -12.19 -6.07
C GLN A 117 -29.23 -11.34 -7.28
N VAL A 118 -29.00 -10.02 -7.24
CA VAL A 118 -29.39 -9.09 -8.29
C VAL A 118 -28.53 -9.26 -9.55
N ARG A 119 -29.17 -9.25 -10.73
CA ARG A 119 -28.50 -9.44 -12.04
C ARG A 119 -28.46 -8.19 -12.91
N ARG A 120 -29.01 -7.07 -12.43
CA ARG A 120 -29.05 -5.80 -13.16
C ARG A 120 -28.25 -4.75 -12.40
N TYR A 121 -27.52 -3.91 -13.15
CA TYR A 121 -26.67 -2.85 -12.59
C TYR A 121 -27.39 -1.94 -11.58
N PRO A 122 -28.63 -1.44 -11.82
CA PRO A 122 -29.31 -0.59 -10.84
C PRO A 122 -29.59 -1.30 -9.50
N GLY A 123 -29.91 -2.60 -9.53
CA GLY A 123 -30.13 -3.40 -8.33
C GLY A 123 -28.84 -3.58 -7.54
N TRP A 124 -27.76 -3.91 -8.24
CA TRP A 124 -26.42 -4.05 -7.65
C TRP A 124 -25.94 -2.75 -7.01
N HIS A 125 -26.07 -1.62 -7.73
CA HIS A 125 -25.64 -0.32 -7.23
C HIS A 125 -26.39 0.10 -5.95
N ARG A 126 -27.71 -0.11 -5.90
CA ARG A 126 -28.52 0.17 -4.70
C ARG A 126 -28.10 -0.72 -3.53
N HIS A 127 -27.89 -2.01 -3.76
CA HIS A 127 -27.44 -2.95 -2.73
C HIS A 127 -26.09 -2.54 -2.14
N MET A 128 -25.09 -2.32 -3.01
CA MET A 128 -23.75 -1.88 -2.60
C MET A 128 -23.80 -0.58 -1.78
N THR A 129 -24.58 0.40 -2.25
CA THR A 129 -24.72 1.69 -1.56
C THR A 129 -25.34 1.51 -0.17
N LEU A 130 -26.42 0.74 -0.06
CA LEU A 130 -27.11 0.51 1.21
C LEU A 130 -26.27 -0.32 2.19
N ALA A 131 -25.60 -1.38 1.73
CA ALA A 131 -24.73 -2.20 2.56
C ALA A 131 -23.51 -1.39 3.07
N MET A 132 -22.89 -0.59 2.21
CA MET A 132 -21.81 0.33 2.63
C MET A 132 -22.30 1.40 3.61
N ALA A 133 -23.51 1.96 3.39
CA ALA A 133 -24.09 2.96 4.30
C ALA A 133 -24.50 2.37 5.66
N ALA A 134 -24.92 1.10 5.72
CA ALA A 134 -25.29 0.42 6.96
C ALA A 134 -24.07 0.07 7.84
N HIS A 135 -22.92 -0.18 7.23
CA HIS A 135 -21.65 -0.45 7.94
C HIS A 135 -20.94 0.82 8.45
N ALA A 136 -21.23 1.99 7.87
CA ALA A 136 -20.46 3.23 8.02
C ALA A 136 -20.44 3.81 9.44
#